data_AF-A0A195AWD4-F1
#
_entry.id   AF-A0A195AWD4-F1
#
_cell.length_a   1.000
_cell.length_b   1.000
_cell.length_c   1.000
_cell.angle_alpha   90.00
_cell.angle_beta   90.00
_cell.angle_gamma   90.00
#
_symmetry.space_group_name_H-M   'P 1'
#
loop_
_entity.id
_entity.type
_entity.pdbx_description
1 polymer ?
#
loop_
_entity_poly.entity_id
_entity_poly.type
_entity_poly.pdbx_seq_one_letter_code
_entity_poly.pdbx_strand_id
1 'polypeptide(L)'
;MATIRVVTCRLVLASLSRNCERVIPSATVISKKSYSTTAENEKIYDIVIAGGGMVGTTLACAIANNRRLANKKILLLENNPKQEYTPQEKYSNRVVAVNQQTRTLLSSIGAWKHIEAVRYSPVRKLQVWEACSDAMITFNEDLSCKELAYIIENDLLLHAINKQLSEKENVTLIYNSKVANVKLLKTGMEFVTIQLQSGEQYRTRLLRYICKTPSEWFRVSFYPCLIFGEQ
;
A
#
# COMPACT_ATOMS: atom_id res chain seq x y z
N MET A 1 37.96 -18.75 -53.12
CA MET A 1 37.64 -17.81 -52.02
C MET A 1 38.38 -18.29 -50.77
N ALA A 2 39.52 -17.64 -50.47
CA ALA A 2 40.50 -17.99 -49.42
C ALA A 2 39.89 -17.84 -48.01
N THR A 3 39.99 -18.78 -47.05
CA THR A 3 41.12 -19.38 -46.31
C THR A 3 41.70 -18.46 -45.20
N ILE A 4 41.29 -18.76 -43.94
CA ILE A 4 42.07 -18.84 -42.67
C ILE A 4 42.86 -17.60 -42.19
N ARG A 5 42.66 -17.18 -40.92
CA ARG A 5 43.67 -17.23 -39.82
C ARG A 5 43.28 -16.46 -38.56
N VAL A 6 43.14 -17.23 -37.47
CA VAL A 6 43.46 -16.81 -36.10
C VAL A 6 44.95 -16.48 -36.04
N VAL A 7 45.31 -15.33 -35.49
CA VAL A 7 46.68 -15.01 -35.06
C VAL A 7 46.62 -14.49 -33.63
N THR A 8 46.92 -15.38 -32.71
CA THR A 8 47.46 -15.06 -31.38
C THR A 8 48.84 -14.44 -31.54
N CYS A 9 49.11 -13.32 -30.86
CA CYS A 9 50.47 -12.84 -30.63
C CYS A 9 50.76 -12.86 -29.12
N ARG A 10 51.61 -13.81 -28.71
CA ARG A 10 52.33 -13.82 -27.43
C ARG A 10 53.61 -13.00 -27.57
N LEU A 11 54.23 -12.70 -26.41
CA LEU A 11 55.59 -12.19 -26.15
C LEU A 11 55.58 -10.69 -25.81
N VAL A 12 56.20 -10.19 -24.73
CA VAL A 12 57.39 -10.63 -23.99
C VAL A 12 57.28 -10.21 -22.51
N LEU A 13 57.71 -11.09 -21.61
CA LEU A 13 58.10 -10.77 -20.24
C LEU A 13 59.45 -10.03 -20.25
N ALA A 14 59.52 -8.85 -19.64
CA ALA A 14 60.78 -8.26 -19.21
C ALA A 14 60.59 -7.66 -17.82
N SER A 15 60.99 -8.45 -16.83
CA SER A 15 61.33 -8.02 -15.48
C SER A 15 62.54 -7.09 -15.54
N LEU A 16 62.47 -5.93 -14.88
CA LEU A 16 63.65 -5.25 -14.35
C LEU A 16 63.21 -4.33 -13.21
N SER A 17 63.60 -4.74 -12.00
CA SER A 17 63.57 -3.92 -10.80
C SER A 17 64.44 -2.68 -10.98
N ARG A 18 64.01 -1.55 -10.41
CA ARG A 18 64.89 -0.59 -9.73
C ARG A 18 64.05 0.44 -8.98
N ASN A 19 64.23 0.45 -7.67
CA ASN A 19 63.77 1.51 -6.77
C ASN A 19 64.30 2.86 -7.23
N CYS A 20 63.42 3.85 -7.30
CA CYS A 20 63.80 5.25 -7.34
C CYS A 20 62.74 6.04 -6.57
N GLU A 21 63.05 6.34 -5.32
CA GLU A 21 62.30 7.31 -4.52
C GLU A 21 62.46 8.69 -5.16
N ARG A 22 61.34 9.32 -5.54
CA ARG A 22 61.25 10.76 -5.67
C ARG A 22 59.91 11.26 -5.16
N VAL A 23 60.02 12.04 -4.10
CA VAL A 23 59.03 12.91 -3.48
C VAL A 23 58.54 13.94 -4.50
N ILE A 24 57.21 14.04 -4.68
CA ILE A 24 56.53 15.19 -5.28
C ILE A 24 55.29 15.48 -4.41
N PRO A 25 55.12 16.69 -3.86
CA PRO A 25 53.95 17.03 -3.06
C PRO A 25 52.81 17.42 -4.01
N SER A 26 51.87 16.52 -4.24
CA SER A 26 50.62 16.90 -4.91
C SER A 26 49.53 17.05 -3.86
N ALA A 27 49.33 18.31 -3.44
CA ALA A 27 48.22 18.75 -2.62
C ALA A 27 46.91 18.32 -3.29
N THR A 28 46.39 17.17 -2.88
CA THR A 28 45.02 16.78 -3.20
C THR A 28 44.18 17.40 -2.11
N VAL A 29 43.52 18.51 -2.44
CA VAL A 29 42.42 19.07 -1.67
C VAL A 29 41.32 18.01 -1.63
N ILE A 30 41.41 17.10 -0.66
CA ILE A 30 40.31 16.23 -0.29
C ILE A 30 39.31 17.16 0.38
N SER A 31 38.37 17.65 -0.42
CA SER A 31 37.13 18.23 0.08
C SER A 31 36.46 17.16 0.93
N LYS A 32 36.79 17.14 2.23
CA LYS A 32 35.97 16.49 3.24
C LYS A 32 34.66 17.24 3.19
N LYS A 33 33.69 16.75 2.42
CA LYS A 33 32.30 17.09 2.63
C LYS A 33 31.97 16.61 4.03
N SER A 34 32.05 17.54 4.97
CA SER A 34 31.47 17.44 6.30
C SER A 34 29.98 17.19 6.11
N TYR A 35 29.58 15.92 6.10
CA TYR A 35 28.19 15.56 6.30
C TYR A 35 27.88 15.91 7.75
N SER A 36 27.32 17.10 7.91
CA SER A 36 26.72 17.58 9.15
C SER A 36 25.85 16.47 9.73
N THR A 37 26.21 16.04 10.93
CA THR A 37 25.41 15.16 11.77
C THR A 37 24.14 15.88 12.20
N THR A 38 23.11 15.77 11.38
CA THR A 38 21.72 15.71 11.81
C THR A 38 21.20 14.38 11.30
N ALA A 39 21.20 13.37 12.16
CA ALA A 39 20.54 12.10 11.89
C ALA A 39 19.02 12.36 11.90
N GLU A 40 18.51 12.90 10.79
CA GLU A 40 17.07 12.92 10.53
C GLU A 40 16.63 11.47 10.40
N ASN A 41 15.69 11.09 11.26
CA ASN A 41 15.15 9.74 11.40
C ASN A 41 14.24 9.43 10.19
N GLU A 42 14.81 9.43 8.97
CA GLU A 42 14.09 9.24 7.72
C GLU A 42 13.61 7.79 7.61
N LYS A 43 12.36 7.56 7.96
CA LYS A 43 11.73 6.24 7.86
C LYS A 43 11.32 6.00 6.40
N ILE A 44 12.09 5.15 5.71
CA ILE A 44 11.83 4.75 4.31
C ILE A 44 10.93 3.51 4.29
N TYR A 45 9.85 3.59 3.50
CA TYR A 45 8.93 2.49 3.21
C TYR A 45 8.87 2.25 1.69
N ASP A 46 8.51 1.05 1.26
CA ASP A 46 8.32 0.78 -0.18
C ASP A 46 6.97 1.33 -0.66
N ILE A 47 5.94 1.15 0.17
CA ILE A 47 4.55 1.51 -0.13
C ILE A 47 3.98 2.24 1.09
N VAL A 48 3.41 3.41 0.86
CA VAL A 48 2.63 4.12 1.89
C VAL A 48 1.19 4.23 1.41
N ILE A 49 0.27 3.85 2.28
CA ILE A 49 -1.18 3.96 2.07
C ILE A 49 -1.69 5.01 3.05
N ALA A 50 -2.16 6.14 2.53
CA ALA A 50 -2.78 7.19 3.33
C ALA A 50 -4.30 6.96 3.36
N GLY A 51 -4.82 6.52 4.50
CA GLY A 51 -6.23 6.22 4.75
C GLY A 51 -6.48 4.78 5.16
N GLY A 52 -6.41 4.49 6.46
CA GLY A 52 -6.72 3.19 7.08
C GLY A 52 -8.21 2.94 7.32
N GLY A 53 -9.05 3.24 6.33
CA GLY A 53 -10.44 2.75 6.30
C GLY A 53 -10.53 1.32 5.77
N MET A 54 -11.75 0.80 5.60
CA MET A 54 -11.99 -0.57 5.10
C MET A 54 -11.20 -0.88 3.83
N VAL A 55 -11.17 0.05 2.86
CA VAL A 55 -10.44 -0.14 1.59
C VAL A 55 -8.92 -0.14 1.79
N GLY A 56 -8.38 0.80 2.56
CA GLY A 56 -6.93 0.93 2.74
C GLY A 56 -6.34 -0.20 3.56
N THR A 57 -7.03 -0.60 4.63
CA THR A 57 -6.64 -1.75 5.45
C THR A 57 -6.75 -3.05 4.64
N THR A 58 -7.79 -3.20 3.82
CA THR A 58 -7.93 -4.36 2.91
C THR A 58 -6.79 -4.40 1.91
N LEU A 59 -6.44 -3.27 1.29
CA LEU A 59 -5.33 -3.18 0.34
C LEU A 59 -4.00 -3.53 1.01
N ALA A 60 -3.72 -2.96 2.18
CA ALA A 60 -2.51 -3.27 2.94
C ALA A 60 -2.41 -4.76 3.24
N CYS A 61 -3.50 -5.38 3.71
CA CYS A 61 -3.55 -6.81 4.00
C CYS A 61 -3.38 -7.68 2.74
N ALA A 62 -4.01 -7.30 1.62
CA ALA A 62 -3.90 -8.02 0.35
C ALA A 62 -2.47 -7.97 -0.21
N ILE A 63 -1.81 -6.81 -0.15
CA ILE A 63 -0.40 -6.67 -0.56
C ILE A 63 0.50 -7.49 0.38
N ALA A 64 0.26 -7.43 1.69
CA ALA A 64 1.03 -8.16 2.68
C ALA A 64 0.93 -9.69 2.51
N ASN A 65 -0.22 -10.20 2.10
CA ASN A 65 -0.44 -11.63 1.81
C ASN A 65 0.14 -12.08 0.46
N ASN A 66 0.52 -11.14 -0.41
CA ASN A 66 1.09 -11.50 -1.71
C ASN A 66 2.54 -11.93 -1.56
N ARG A 67 2.84 -13.19 -1.90
CA ARG A 67 4.19 -13.77 -1.81
C ARG A 67 5.25 -12.96 -2.57
N ARG A 68 4.90 -12.33 -3.69
CA ARG A 68 5.83 -11.52 -4.50
C ARG A 68 6.18 -10.18 -3.85
N LEU A 69 5.35 -9.71 -2.93
CA LEU A 69 5.48 -8.43 -2.24
C LEU A 69 5.77 -8.62 -0.74
N ALA A 70 6.00 -9.84 -0.28
CA ALA A 70 6.22 -10.16 1.13
C ALA A 70 7.44 -9.43 1.73
N ASN A 71 8.45 -9.13 0.93
CA ASN A 71 9.64 -8.39 1.34
C ASN A 71 9.49 -6.86 1.29
N LYS A 72 8.30 -6.34 0.96
CA LYS A 72 8.03 -4.91 0.87
C LYS A 72 7.55 -4.36 2.21
N LYS A 73 8.13 -3.23 2.63
CA LYS A 73 7.71 -2.52 3.84
C LYS A 73 6.54 -1.61 3.52
N ILE A 74 5.41 -1.86 4.18
CA ILE A 74 4.15 -1.14 3.95
C ILE A 74 3.87 -0.27 5.18
N LEU A 75 3.58 1.01 4.96
CA LEU A 75 3.10 1.93 5.99
C LEU A 75 1.63 2.27 5.71
N LEU A 76 0.76 1.97 6.66
CA LEU A 76 -0.64 2.37 6.63
C LEU A 76 -0.84 3.52 7.62
N LEU A 77 -1.29 4.67 7.12
CA LEU A 77 -1.56 5.86 7.92
C LEU A 77 -3.07 6.02 8.10
N GLU A 78 -3.54 5.99 9.34
CA GLU A 78 -4.94 6.27 9.68
C GLU A 78 -5.05 7.57 10.47
N ASN A 79 -5.98 8.43 10.04
CA ASN A 79 -6.22 9.72 10.69
C ASN A 79 -6.92 9.57 12.05
N ASN A 80 -7.79 8.57 12.18
CA ASN A 80 -8.58 8.36 13.38
C ASN A 80 -7.79 7.57 14.43
N PRO A 81 -8.17 7.67 15.72
CA PRO A 81 -7.64 6.80 16.75
C PRO A 81 -8.04 5.35 16.49
N LYS A 82 -7.28 4.42 17.08
CA LYS A 82 -7.63 3.00 17.06
C LYS A 82 -8.98 2.81 17.74
N GLN A 83 -9.95 2.27 17.00
CA GLN A 83 -11.24 1.89 17.53
C GLN A 83 -11.18 0.42 17.97
N GLU A 84 -11.53 0.17 19.23
CA GLU A 84 -11.74 -1.20 19.71
C GLU A 84 -13.14 -1.66 19.31
N TYR A 85 -13.23 -2.91 18.86
CA TYR A 85 -14.49 -3.52 18.52
C TYR A 85 -14.89 -4.46 19.64
N THR A 86 -16.08 -4.24 20.19
CA THR A 86 -16.73 -5.15 21.12
C THR A 86 -18.03 -5.61 20.49
N PRO A 87 -18.29 -6.92 20.35
CA PRO A 87 -19.58 -7.42 19.90
C PRO A 87 -20.69 -6.88 20.80
N GLN A 88 -21.65 -6.17 20.20
CA GLN A 88 -22.82 -5.66 20.91
C GLN A 88 -24.05 -6.49 20.58
N GLU A 89 -24.99 -6.61 21.52
CA GLU A 89 -26.28 -7.27 21.25
C GLU A 89 -27.08 -6.52 20.18
N LYS A 90 -27.03 -5.17 20.19
CA LYS A 90 -27.68 -4.33 19.19
C LYS A 90 -26.90 -4.30 17.87
N TYR A 91 -27.62 -4.20 16.76
CA TYR A 91 -27.03 -4.02 15.43
C TYR A 91 -26.52 -2.59 15.24
N SER A 92 -25.34 -2.44 14.65
CA SER A 92 -24.87 -1.13 14.18
C SER A 92 -25.72 -0.64 13.01
N ASN A 93 -26.03 0.65 12.99
CA ASN A 93 -26.72 1.30 11.87
C ASN A 93 -25.81 1.44 10.63
N ARG A 94 -24.49 1.27 10.79
CA ARG A 94 -23.52 1.40 9.70
C ARG A 94 -23.16 0.01 9.18
N VAL A 95 -23.82 -0.35 8.08
CA VAL A 95 -23.60 -1.62 7.39
C VAL A 95 -23.14 -1.40 5.95
N VAL A 96 -22.48 -2.42 5.40
CA VAL A 96 -22.15 -2.54 3.99
C VAL A 96 -22.75 -3.81 3.43
N ALA A 97 -23.32 -3.70 2.23
CA ALA A 97 -23.68 -4.85 1.42
C ALA A 97 -22.48 -5.25 0.55
N VAL A 98 -21.96 -6.47 0.73
CA VAL A 98 -20.85 -7.00 -0.06
C VAL A 98 -21.34 -8.15 -0.94
N ASN A 99 -20.84 -8.22 -2.17
CA ASN A 99 -21.16 -9.31 -3.09
C ASN A 99 -20.22 -10.52 -2.88
N GLN A 100 -20.45 -11.58 -3.67
CA GLN A 100 -19.66 -12.80 -3.58
C GLN A 100 -18.16 -12.59 -3.91
N GLN A 101 -17.83 -11.67 -4.82
CA GLN A 101 -16.45 -11.35 -5.18
C GLN A 101 -15.72 -10.69 -4.01
N THR A 102 -16.36 -9.72 -3.35
CA THR A 102 -15.82 -9.08 -2.14
C THR A 102 -15.70 -10.08 -1.00
N ARG A 103 -16.67 -10.99 -0.80
CA ARG A 103 -16.53 -12.11 0.16
C ARG A 103 -15.29 -12.96 -0.15
N THR A 104 -15.06 -13.28 -1.42
CA THR A 104 -13.91 -14.08 -1.86
C THR A 104 -12.59 -13.36 -1.55
N LEU A 105 -12.53 -12.04 -1.78
CA LEU A 105 -11.38 -11.21 -1.40
C LEU A 105 -11.16 -11.19 0.12
N LEU A 106 -12.22 -10.98 0.91
CA LEU A 106 -12.13 -11.00 2.38
C LEU A 106 -11.70 -12.38 2.91
N SER A 107 -12.06 -13.45 2.18
CA SER A 107 -11.67 -14.82 2.50
C SER A 107 -10.21 -15.07 2.17
N SER A 108 -9.72 -14.57 1.02
CA SER A 108 -8.31 -14.72 0.61
C SER A 108 -7.35 -13.98 1.54
N ILE A 109 -7.79 -12.89 2.16
CA ILE A 109 -7.01 -12.19 3.19
C ILE A 109 -7.19 -12.76 4.61
N GLY A 110 -8.08 -13.73 4.81
CA GLY A 110 -8.35 -14.36 6.11
C GLY A 110 -9.30 -13.58 7.03
N ALA A 111 -9.84 -12.44 6.59
CA ALA A 111 -10.75 -11.61 7.38
C ALA A 111 -12.15 -12.25 7.51
N TRP A 112 -12.62 -12.97 6.48
CA TRP A 112 -13.97 -13.55 6.46
C TRP A 112 -14.26 -14.46 7.65
N LYS A 113 -13.27 -15.26 8.09
CA LYS A 113 -13.42 -16.17 9.24
C LYS A 113 -13.78 -15.43 10.53
N HIS A 114 -13.24 -14.23 10.73
CA HIS A 114 -13.55 -13.41 11.91
C HIS A 114 -14.94 -12.78 11.81
N ILE A 115 -15.42 -12.47 10.60
CA ILE A 115 -16.77 -11.95 10.37
C ILE A 115 -17.80 -13.05 10.63
N GLU A 116 -17.58 -14.24 10.07
CA GLU A 116 -18.41 -15.43 10.23
C GLU A 116 -18.51 -15.87 11.70
N ALA A 117 -17.43 -15.74 12.47
CA ALA A 117 -17.41 -16.06 13.89
C ALA A 117 -18.22 -15.08 14.77
N VAL A 118 -18.55 -13.88 14.27
CA VAL A 118 -19.30 -12.87 15.03
C VAL A 118 -20.74 -12.81 14.53
N ARG A 119 -20.98 -12.25 13.34
CA ARG A 119 -22.28 -12.26 12.65
C ARG A 119 -22.20 -11.61 11.26
N TYR A 120 -23.09 -12.03 10.37
CA TYR A 120 -23.43 -11.37 9.12
C TYR A 120 -24.86 -11.75 8.72
N SER A 121 -25.48 -11.00 7.81
CA SER A 121 -26.82 -11.33 7.29
C SER A 121 -26.79 -11.60 5.78
N PRO A 122 -27.08 -12.83 5.32
CA PRO A 122 -27.10 -13.15 3.90
C PRO A 122 -28.36 -12.61 3.21
N VAL A 123 -28.21 -12.10 2.00
CA VAL A 123 -29.29 -11.62 1.14
C VAL A 123 -29.53 -12.67 0.06
N ARG A 124 -30.72 -13.28 0.06
CA ARG A 124 -31.12 -14.31 -0.92
C ARG A 124 -32.08 -13.80 -2.00
N LYS A 125 -32.74 -12.68 -1.72
CA LYS A 125 -33.72 -12.06 -2.61
C LYS A 125 -33.55 -10.55 -2.57
N LEU A 126 -33.55 -9.94 -3.75
CA LEU A 126 -33.53 -8.49 -3.93
C LEU A 126 -34.71 -8.10 -4.81
N GLN A 127 -35.52 -7.15 -4.36
CA GLN A 127 -36.62 -6.59 -5.14
C GLN A 127 -36.35 -5.12 -5.38
N VAL A 128 -36.45 -4.70 -6.63
CA VAL A 128 -36.32 -3.31 -7.05
C VAL A 128 -37.63 -2.94 -7.71
N TRP A 129 -38.26 -1.88 -7.22
CA TRP A 129 -39.52 -1.36 -7.74
C TRP A 129 -39.40 0.14 -7.99
N GLU A 130 -40.21 0.64 -8.92
CA GLU A 130 -40.37 2.07 -9.16
C GLU A 130 -41.52 2.62 -8.32
N ALA A 131 -41.40 3.84 -7.78
CA ALA A 131 -42.42 4.41 -6.91
C ALA A 131 -43.70 4.85 -7.66
N CYS A 132 -43.57 5.18 -8.94
CA CYS A 132 -44.64 5.75 -9.77
C CYS A 132 -45.23 4.75 -10.77
N SER A 133 -44.75 3.51 -10.80
CA SER A 133 -45.24 2.47 -11.70
C SER A 133 -45.30 1.12 -11.00
N ASP A 134 -46.07 0.17 -11.56
CA ASP A 134 -46.11 -1.22 -11.07
C ASP A 134 -44.91 -2.05 -11.55
N ALA A 135 -43.87 -1.41 -12.11
CA ALA A 135 -42.68 -2.10 -12.56
C ALA A 135 -41.86 -2.64 -11.37
N MET A 136 -41.62 -3.94 -11.36
CA MET A 136 -40.83 -4.61 -10.33
C MET A 136 -39.89 -5.65 -10.96
N ILE A 137 -38.62 -5.59 -10.58
CA ILE A 137 -37.59 -6.57 -10.92
C ILE A 137 -37.24 -7.32 -9.65
N THR A 138 -37.27 -8.66 -9.72
CA THR A 138 -36.90 -9.52 -8.60
C THR A 138 -35.67 -10.35 -9.00
N PHE A 139 -34.64 -10.27 -8.18
CA PHE A 139 -33.47 -11.13 -8.24
C PHE A 139 -33.59 -12.17 -7.12
N ASN A 140 -33.46 -13.45 -7.45
CA ASN A 140 -33.48 -14.56 -6.51
C ASN A 140 -32.18 -15.38 -6.63
N GLU A 141 -31.96 -16.30 -5.70
CA GLU A 141 -30.92 -17.33 -5.81
C GLU A 141 -31.14 -18.18 -7.08
N ASP A 142 -30.24 -18.05 -8.06
CA ASP A 142 -30.16 -18.98 -9.20
C ASP A 142 -29.35 -20.22 -8.78
N LEU A 143 -29.51 -21.34 -9.50
CA LEU A 143 -28.84 -22.63 -9.22
C LEU A 143 -27.30 -22.55 -9.04
N SER A 144 -26.66 -21.48 -9.51
CA SER A 144 -25.20 -21.25 -9.43
C SER A 144 -24.74 -20.38 -8.24
N CYS A 145 -25.63 -19.61 -7.58
CA CYS A 145 -25.22 -18.69 -6.51
C CYS A 145 -26.16 -18.79 -5.30
N LYS A 146 -25.66 -19.33 -4.18
CA LYS A 146 -26.44 -19.55 -2.96
C LYS A 146 -26.89 -18.25 -2.27
N GLU A 147 -26.12 -17.17 -2.39
CA GLU A 147 -26.35 -15.91 -1.68
C GLU A 147 -25.99 -14.75 -2.63
N LEU A 148 -26.90 -13.77 -2.78
CA LEU A 148 -26.71 -12.61 -3.67
C LEU A 148 -25.71 -11.61 -3.08
N ALA A 149 -25.84 -11.35 -1.77
CA ALA A 149 -25.00 -10.42 -1.04
C ALA A 149 -24.94 -10.78 0.45
N TYR A 150 -24.10 -10.08 1.18
CA TYR A 150 -23.94 -10.21 2.63
C TYR A 150 -23.96 -8.81 3.23
N ILE A 151 -24.82 -8.60 4.22
CA ILE A 151 -24.85 -7.37 5.01
C ILE A 151 -23.93 -7.57 6.21
N ILE A 152 -22.95 -6.69 6.35
CA ILE A 152 -21.91 -6.75 7.38
C ILE A 152 -21.81 -5.38 8.04
N GLU A 153 -21.66 -5.36 9.36
CA GLU A 153 -21.40 -4.11 10.08
C GLU A 153 -19.99 -3.58 9.78
N ASN A 154 -19.90 -2.26 9.58
CA ASN A 154 -18.64 -1.62 9.18
C ASN A 154 -17.55 -1.79 10.25
N ASP A 155 -17.92 -1.66 11.53
CA ASP A 155 -17.00 -1.80 12.65
C ASP A 155 -16.46 -3.23 12.74
N LEU A 156 -17.31 -4.23 12.51
CA LEU A 156 -16.92 -5.64 12.46
C LEU A 156 -15.99 -5.92 11.29
N LEU A 157 -16.31 -5.41 10.09
CA LEU A 157 -15.49 -5.59 8.91
C LEU A 157 -14.09 -5.00 9.11
N LEU A 158 -14.01 -3.76 9.60
CA LEU A 158 -12.73 -3.10 9.86
C LEU A 158 -11.94 -3.82 10.96
N HIS A 159 -12.61 -4.30 12.01
CA HIS A 159 -11.99 -5.11 13.06
C HIS A 159 -11.40 -6.41 12.52
N ALA A 160 -12.16 -7.15 11.72
CA ALA A 160 -11.72 -8.42 11.13
C ALA A 160 -10.47 -8.24 10.26
N ILE A 161 -10.41 -7.16 9.48
CA ILE A 161 -9.24 -6.85 8.64
C ILE A 161 -8.05 -6.39 9.51
N ASN A 162 -8.28 -5.52 10.50
CA ASN A 162 -7.22 -5.05 11.40
C ASN A 162 -6.59 -6.21 12.20
N LYS A 163 -7.39 -7.20 12.61
CA LYS A 163 -6.89 -8.41 13.27
C LYS A 163 -5.91 -9.16 12.36
N GLN A 164 -6.29 -9.40 11.10
CA GLN A 164 -5.39 -10.00 10.10
C GLN A 164 -4.13 -9.17 9.85
N LEU A 165 -4.27 -7.83 9.86
CA LEU A 165 -3.13 -6.94 9.65
C LEU A 165 -2.14 -6.97 10.82
N SER A 166 -2.61 -7.10 12.06
CA SER A 166 -1.76 -7.19 13.25
C SER A 166 -0.87 -8.43 13.29
N GLU A 167 -1.23 -9.47 12.54
CA GLU A 167 -0.43 -10.69 12.38
C GLU A 167 0.68 -10.53 11.32
N LYS A 168 0.76 -9.39 10.62
CA LYS A 168 1.72 -9.15 9.54
C LYS A 168 2.87 -8.26 10.00
N GLU A 169 4.09 -8.79 9.97
CA GLU A 169 5.29 -8.07 10.37
C GLU A 169 5.75 -7.02 9.35
N ASN A 170 5.33 -7.16 8.08
CA ASN A 170 5.73 -6.25 7.00
C ASN A 170 4.84 -5.00 6.89
N VAL A 171 3.82 -4.87 7.74
CA VAL A 171 2.91 -3.72 7.78
C VAL A 171 3.05 -2.96 9.08
N THR A 172 3.40 -1.68 8.99
CA THR A 172 3.33 -0.74 10.09
C THR A 172 2.04 0.08 9.98
N LEU A 173 1.15 -0.03 10.96
CA LEU A 173 -0.06 0.79 11.07
C LEU A 173 0.15 1.90 12.10
N ILE A 174 0.01 3.16 11.67
CA ILE A 174 0.07 4.32 12.55
C ILE A 174 -1.32 4.95 12.61
N TYR A 175 -1.82 5.17 13.83
CA TYR A 175 -3.07 5.88 14.10
C TYR A 175 -2.79 7.34 14.45
N ASN A 176 -3.83 8.19 14.40
CA ASN A 176 -3.71 9.64 14.61
C ASN A 176 -2.69 10.30 13.66
N SER A 177 -2.47 9.72 12.49
CA SER A 177 -1.51 10.20 11.49
C SER A 177 -2.23 10.87 10.34
N LYS A 178 -2.49 12.17 10.48
CA LYS A 178 -3.03 12.98 9.39
C LYS A 178 -1.93 13.45 8.47
N VAL A 179 -2.09 13.23 7.16
CA VAL A 179 -1.15 13.73 6.15
C VAL A 179 -1.35 15.24 5.99
N ALA A 180 -0.28 16.01 6.19
CA ALA A 180 -0.28 17.46 6.06
C ALA A 180 0.10 17.91 4.65
N ASN A 181 1.17 17.31 4.10
CA ASN A 181 1.71 17.67 2.79
C ASN A 181 2.32 16.43 2.12
N VAL A 182 2.21 16.36 0.80
CA VAL A 182 2.82 15.33 -0.04
C VAL A 182 3.62 16.03 -1.12
N LYS A 183 4.93 15.81 -1.10
CA LYS A 183 5.83 16.27 -2.17
C LYS A 183 6.01 15.13 -3.16
N LEU A 184 5.43 15.31 -4.35
CA LEU A 184 5.55 14.37 -5.45
C LEU A 184 6.81 14.60 -6.26
N LEU A 185 7.20 13.53 -6.96
CA LEU A 185 8.35 13.47 -7.82
C LEU A 185 8.19 14.44 -8.98
N LYS A 186 9.22 15.25 -9.21
CA LYS A 186 9.38 15.99 -10.48
C LYS A 186 10.14 15.16 -11.52
N THR A 187 10.87 14.12 -11.09
CA THR A 187 11.72 13.28 -11.96
C THR A 187 11.77 11.83 -11.44
N GLY A 188 11.86 10.86 -12.34
CA GLY A 188 11.55 9.44 -12.11
C GLY A 188 12.48 8.62 -11.18
N MET A 189 13.47 9.23 -10.51
CA MET A 189 14.38 8.52 -9.60
C MET A 189 14.31 8.98 -8.13
N GLU A 190 13.43 9.91 -7.80
CA GLU A 190 13.33 10.46 -6.44
C GLU A 190 12.27 9.68 -5.61
N PHE A 191 12.26 9.85 -4.28
CA PHE A 191 11.25 9.28 -3.39
C PHE A 191 10.12 10.29 -3.11
N VAL A 192 8.88 9.82 -3.06
CA VAL A 192 7.74 10.64 -2.61
C VAL A 192 7.93 10.91 -1.12
N THR A 193 7.91 12.19 -0.74
CA THR A 193 8.04 12.59 0.67
C THR A 193 6.68 12.99 1.22
N ILE A 194 6.30 12.37 2.33
CA ILE A 194 5.02 12.55 3.02
C ILE A 194 5.32 13.18 4.37
N GLN A 195 4.70 14.31 4.64
CA GLN A 195 4.81 15.01 5.91
C GLN A 195 3.49 14.87 6.68
N LEU A 196 3.58 14.35 7.90
CA LEU A 196 2.44 14.29 8.81
C LEU A 196 2.21 15.62 9.52
N GLN A 197 1.01 15.81 10.07
CA GLN A 197 0.71 16.96 10.93
C GLN A 197 1.53 16.97 12.22
N SER A 198 1.99 15.81 12.69
CA SER A 198 2.91 15.70 13.83
C SER A 198 4.32 16.24 13.54
N GLY A 199 4.64 16.55 12.27
CA GLY A 199 5.97 16.95 11.83
C GLY A 199 6.87 15.80 11.35
N GLU A 200 6.48 14.54 11.62
CA GLU A 200 7.22 13.38 11.10
C GLU A 200 7.20 13.33 9.57
N GLN A 201 8.28 12.82 9.00
CA GLN A 201 8.44 12.66 7.55
C GLN A 201 8.73 11.21 7.18
N TYR A 202 8.05 10.75 6.12
CA TYR A 202 8.18 9.42 5.56
C TYR A 202 8.52 9.52 4.08
N ARG A 203 9.41 8.64 3.61
CA ARG A 203 9.75 8.53 2.18
C ARG A 203 9.27 7.21 1.61
N THR A 204 8.71 7.25 0.41
CA THR A 204 8.18 6.07 -0.26
C THR A 204 8.41 6.07 -1.76
N ARG A 205 8.46 4.87 -2.34
CA ARG A 205 8.50 4.67 -3.79
C ARG A 205 7.11 4.74 -4.40
N LEU A 206 6.12 4.24 -3.67
CA LEU A 206 4.72 4.24 -4.07
C LEU A 206 3.86 4.83 -2.96
N LEU A 207 3.05 5.83 -3.31
CA LEU A 207 2.02 6.38 -2.44
C LEU A 207 0.66 6.07 -3.03
N ARG A 208 -0.22 5.44 -2.25
CA ARG A 208 -1.64 5.35 -2.53
C ARG A 208 -2.40 6.22 -1.54
N TYR A 209 -3.05 7.26 -2.04
CA TYR A 209 -3.91 8.12 -1.22
C TYR A 209 -5.37 7.68 -1.38
N ILE A 210 -6.06 7.44 -0.26
CA ILE A 210 -7.47 7.06 -0.23
C ILE A 210 -8.25 8.25 0.31
N CYS A 211 -8.93 8.95 -0.60
CA CYS A 211 -9.75 10.10 -0.27
C CYS A 211 -11.06 9.64 0.39
N LYS A 212 -11.34 10.12 1.61
CA LYS A 212 -12.60 9.88 2.32
C LYS A 212 -13.64 10.96 2.04
N THR A 213 -13.22 12.17 1.64
CA THR A 213 -14.14 13.29 1.36
C THR A 213 -13.87 13.97 0.02
N PRO A 214 -14.89 14.60 -0.60
CA PRO A 214 -14.70 15.38 -1.83
C PRO A 214 -13.65 16.50 -1.69
N SER A 215 -13.51 17.10 -0.50
CA SER A 215 -12.50 18.13 -0.24
C SER A 215 -11.07 17.55 -0.25
N GLU A 216 -10.88 16.31 0.19
CA GLU A 216 -9.61 15.60 0.03
C GLU A 216 -9.34 15.24 -1.43
N TRP A 217 -10.38 14.85 -2.18
CA TRP A 217 -10.29 14.59 -3.61
C TRP A 217 -9.75 15.80 -4.39
N PHE A 218 -10.32 17.00 -4.20
CA PHE A 218 -9.80 18.19 -4.88
C PHE A 218 -8.32 18.45 -4.58
N ARG A 219 -7.88 18.21 -3.35
CA ARG A 219 -6.49 18.40 -2.93
C ARG A 219 -5.52 17.42 -3.59
N VAL A 220 -5.99 16.22 -3.93
CA VAL A 220 -5.21 15.17 -4.62
C VAL A 220 -5.31 15.30 -6.15
N SER A 221 -6.44 15.77 -6.69
CA SER A 221 -6.63 15.96 -8.14
C SER A 221 -5.72 17.03 -8.74
N PHE A 222 -5.17 17.94 -7.94
CA PHE A 222 -4.08 18.84 -8.38
C PHE A 222 -2.75 18.10 -8.65
N TYR A 223 -2.70 16.78 -8.40
CA TYR A 223 -1.55 15.93 -8.63
C TYR A 223 -1.89 14.75 -9.56
N PRO A 224 -1.74 14.92 -10.88
CA PRO A 224 -2.24 13.96 -11.88
C PRO A 224 -1.61 12.56 -11.85
N CYS A 225 -0.53 12.33 -11.10
CA CYS A 225 0.15 11.02 -11.04
C CYS A 225 -0.38 10.05 -9.95
N LEU A 226 -1.34 10.44 -9.10
CA LEU A 226 -1.81 9.62 -7.96
C LEU A 226 -3.09 8.82 -8.22
N ILE A 227 -3.74 9.05 -9.36
CA ILE A 227 -4.99 8.37 -9.72
C ILE A 227 -4.63 7.17 -10.59
N PHE A 228 -4.60 5.97 -9.99
CA PHE A 228 -4.81 4.75 -10.76
C PHE A 228 -6.16 4.90 -11.47
N GLY A 229 -6.09 5.08 -12.80
CA GLY A 229 -7.26 5.22 -13.66
C GLY A 229 -8.12 3.97 -13.62
N GLU A 230 -9.41 4.16 -13.37
CA GLU A 230 -10.42 3.34 -14.01
C GLU A 230 -10.39 3.72 -15.50
N GLN A 231 -10.09 2.73 -16.35
CA GLN A 231 -10.65 2.69 -17.70
C GLN A 231 -11.85 1.75 -17.67
#